data_AF-A0A6N2HXC2-F1
#
_entry.id   AF-A0A6N2HXC2-F1
#
_cell.length_a   1.000
_cell.length_b   1.000
_cell.length_c   1.000
_cell.angle_alpha   90.00
_cell.angle_beta   90.00
_cell.angle_gamma   90.00
#
_symmetry.space_group_name_H-M   'P 1'
#
loop_
_entity.id
_entity.type
_entity.pdbx_description
1 polymer ?
#
loop_
_entity_poly.entity_id
_entity_poly.type
_entity_poly.pdbx_seq_one_letter_code
_entity_poly.pdbx_strand_id
1 'polypeptide(L)'
;MTAWLPDDTIPHHGETPHHGVGVLPAPHHRSPVHQTSQVTAAGAAWLAGAAAYPRSTLAQWEAHPSSPGVLPCGSAFDVVNVPTLFGRRMLEHLWSDGPGSGPVATHRGRMLLFASPGTAQRLPSLLDWEEWGGGPEPRAAMDPQLRDGEGVEGPGGADGDGDGSDGKVPPLLCHGTGDAVTVPPLTCAPAASDPRWVVAPDTRTPWLPGPDVLLWACVRVTRSTPSAAVREPIFPPADRGAKVYDVSRRR
;
A
#
# COMPACT_ATOMS: atom_id res chain seq x y z
N MET A 1 10.29 7.94 -29.38
CA MET A 1 9.11 8.53 -30.05
C MET A 1 8.67 7.55 -31.12
N THR A 2 7.72 6.70 -30.81
CA THR A 2 7.15 5.74 -31.77
C THR A 2 5.65 5.86 -31.63
N ALA A 3 5.06 6.62 -32.56
CA ALA A 3 3.63 6.87 -32.61
C ALA A 3 2.95 5.64 -33.22
N TRP A 4 2.01 5.06 -32.46
CA TRP A 4 1.11 4.03 -32.94
C TRP A 4 -0.01 4.70 -33.77
N LEU A 5 -0.10 4.34 -35.05
CA LEU A 5 -1.21 4.66 -35.94
C LEU A 5 -2.24 3.51 -35.86
N PRO A 6 -3.55 3.77 -35.77
CA PRO A 6 -4.56 2.77 -36.10
C PRO A 6 -5.02 2.93 -37.55
N ASP A 7 -4.97 1.82 -38.29
CA ASP A 7 -5.70 1.62 -39.54
C ASP A 7 -7.07 1.03 -39.15
N ASP A 8 -8.16 1.74 -39.45
CA ASP A 8 -9.52 1.25 -39.27
C ASP A 8 -10.26 1.38 -40.60
N THR A 9 -10.37 0.27 -41.33
CA THR A 9 -11.32 0.10 -42.41
C THR A 9 -12.04 -1.24 -42.25
N ILE A 10 -13.31 -1.22 -41.86
CA ILE A 10 -14.30 -2.23 -42.28
C ILE A 10 -15.66 -1.55 -42.46
N PRO A 11 -16.35 -1.73 -43.60
CA PRO A 11 -17.74 -1.31 -43.78
C PRO A 11 -18.70 -2.46 -43.43
N HIS A 12 -19.83 -2.17 -42.77
CA HIS A 12 -21.00 -3.05 -42.81
C HIS A 12 -22.33 -2.28 -42.76
N HIS A 13 -23.11 -2.46 -43.82
CA HIS A 13 -24.54 -2.16 -43.94
C HIS A 13 -25.38 -3.20 -43.18
N GLY A 14 -26.56 -2.78 -42.70
CA GLY A 14 -27.70 -3.68 -42.50
C GLY A 14 -28.56 -3.33 -41.28
N GLU A 15 -29.74 -2.77 -41.52
CA GLU A 15 -30.69 -2.25 -40.55
C GLU A 15 -31.88 -3.22 -40.33
N THR A 16 -32.09 -3.66 -39.07
CA THR A 16 -33.31 -4.03 -38.27
C THR A 16 -34.44 -4.95 -38.86
N PRO A 17 -35.49 -5.44 -38.12
CA PRO A 17 -35.87 -5.26 -36.70
C PRO A 17 -36.45 -6.48 -35.87
N HIS A 18 -36.55 -6.24 -34.54
CA HIS A 18 -37.49 -6.67 -33.46
C HIS A 18 -37.95 -8.13 -33.23
N HIS A 19 -37.65 -8.70 -32.04
CA HIS A 19 -38.67 -9.24 -31.10
C HIS A 19 -38.10 -9.64 -29.71
N GLY A 20 -38.90 -9.47 -28.66
CA GLY A 20 -38.79 -10.25 -27.40
C GLY A 20 -38.19 -9.54 -26.19
N VAL A 21 -39.03 -8.86 -25.41
CA VAL A 21 -38.72 -8.40 -24.05
C VAL A 21 -38.55 -9.62 -23.14
N GLY A 22 -37.30 -10.01 -22.89
CA GLY A 22 -36.92 -10.79 -21.72
C GLY A 22 -36.26 -9.84 -20.72
N VAL A 23 -36.91 -9.58 -19.59
CA VAL A 23 -36.29 -8.91 -18.44
C VAL A 23 -35.24 -9.88 -17.89
N LEU A 24 -34.06 -9.85 -18.49
CA LEU A 24 -32.83 -10.37 -17.91
C LEU A 24 -32.44 -9.42 -16.79
N PRO A 25 -32.06 -9.91 -15.59
CA PRO A 25 -31.49 -9.04 -14.58
C PRO A 25 -30.27 -8.37 -15.21
N ALA A 26 -30.26 -7.02 -15.20
CA ALA A 26 -29.14 -6.25 -15.71
C ALA A 26 -27.85 -6.82 -15.11
N PRO A 27 -26.80 -7.08 -15.91
CA PRO A 27 -25.52 -7.49 -15.35
C PRO A 27 -25.13 -6.41 -14.35
N HIS A 28 -25.06 -6.77 -13.06
CA HIS A 28 -24.57 -5.87 -12.04
C HIS A 28 -23.26 -5.31 -12.58
N HIS A 29 -23.21 -3.98 -12.75
CA HIS A 29 -22.03 -3.28 -13.19
C HIS A 29 -20.97 -3.53 -12.12
N ARG A 30 -20.21 -4.61 -12.28
CA ARG A 30 -19.21 -5.06 -11.33
C ARG A 30 -18.14 -3.98 -11.35
N SER A 31 -18.15 -3.09 -10.36
CA SER A 31 -17.25 -1.93 -10.33
C SER A 31 -15.83 -2.37 -10.67
N PRO A 32 -15.07 -1.61 -11.50
CA PRO A 32 -13.73 -2.00 -11.95
C PRO A 32 -12.78 -2.34 -10.79
N VAL A 33 -13.00 -1.75 -9.61
CA VAL A 33 -12.29 -2.03 -8.35
C VAL A 33 -12.44 -3.49 -7.87
N HIS A 34 -13.54 -4.16 -8.20
CA HIS A 34 -13.75 -5.58 -7.88
C HIS A 34 -13.03 -6.51 -8.85
N GLN A 35 -12.66 -6.06 -10.06
CA GLN A 35 -11.93 -6.87 -11.03
C GLN A 35 -10.45 -7.00 -10.63
N THR A 36 -9.82 -5.89 -10.22
CA THR A 36 -8.42 -5.90 -9.78
C THR A 36 -8.19 -6.71 -8.50
N SER A 37 -9.24 -7.01 -7.75
CA SER A 37 -9.16 -7.78 -6.49
C SER A 37 -9.48 -9.27 -6.65
N GLN A 38 -9.72 -9.76 -7.87
CA GLN A 38 -10.06 -11.16 -8.13
C GLN A 38 -8.92 -11.92 -8.78
N VAL A 39 -8.60 -13.07 -8.21
CA VAL A 39 -7.57 -13.95 -8.77
C VAL A 39 -8.14 -14.70 -9.97
N THR A 40 -7.46 -14.64 -11.11
CA THR A 40 -7.83 -15.45 -12.28
C THR A 40 -7.28 -16.87 -12.14
N ALA A 41 -7.74 -17.81 -12.97
CA ALA A 41 -7.14 -19.15 -13.03
C ALA A 41 -5.63 -19.12 -13.39
N ALA A 42 -5.21 -18.14 -14.22
CA ALA A 42 -3.80 -17.94 -14.56
C ALA A 42 -3.00 -17.45 -13.34
N GLY A 43 -3.53 -16.49 -12.58
CA GLY A 43 -2.92 -16.01 -11.34
C GLY A 43 -2.88 -17.07 -10.24
N ALA A 44 -3.93 -17.87 -10.09
CA ALA A 44 -3.97 -19.00 -9.17
C ALA A 44 -2.89 -20.04 -9.51
N ALA A 45 -2.68 -20.32 -10.80
CA ALA A 45 -1.62 -21.23 -11.25
C ALA A 45 -0.22 -20.68 -10.93
N TRP A 46 0.01 -19.37 -11.04
CA TRP A 46 1.25 -18.74 -10.61
C TRP A 46 1.48 -18.88 -9.10
N LEU A 47 0.47 -18.53 -8.28
CA LEU A 47 0.54 -18.68 -6.83
C LEU A 47 0.83 -20.12 -6.41
N ALA A 48 0.12 -21.09 -7.00
CA ALA A 48 0.33 -22.51 -6.71
C ALA A 48 1.72 -23.00 -7.13
N GLY A 49 2.34 -22.37 -8.14
CA GLY A 49 3.70 -22.65 -8.58
C GLY A 49 4.78 -22.43 -7.52
N ALA A 50 4.49 -21.64 -6.48
CA ALA A 50 5.41 -21.49 -5.35
C ALA A 50 5.51 -22.78 -4.50
N ALA A 51 4.42 -23.55 -4.42
CA ALA A 51 4.33 -24.74 -3.58
C ALA A 51 5.07 -25.94 -4.19
N ALA A 52 5.51 -26.87 -3.33
CA ALA A 52 6.15 -28.12 -3.75
C ALA A 52 5.24 -29.01 -4.63
N TYR A 53 3.93 -28.91 -4.45
CA TYR A 53 2.93 -29.68 -5.20
C TYR A 53 1.84 -28.78 -5.81
N PRO A 54 2.14 -28.04 -6.90
CA PRO A 54 1.23 -27.02 -7.44
C PRO A 54 -0.16 -27.53 -7.81
N ARG A 55 -0.25 -28.74 -8.39
CA ARG A 55 -1.55 -29.33 -8.76
C ARG A 55 -2.44 -29.62 -7.55
N SER A 56 -1.85 -30.08 -6.45
CA SER A 56 -2.59 -30.36 -5.21
C SER A 56 -3.07 -29.07 -4.57
N THR A 57 -2.24 -28.02 -4.56
CA THR A 57 -2.63 -26.69 -4.09
C THR A 57 -3.81 -26.12 -4.88
N LEU A 58 -3.77 -26.22 -6.22
CA LEU A 58 -4.89 -25.81 -7.08
C LEU A 58 -6.16 -26.59 -6.78
N ALA A 59 -6.08 -27.93 -6.71
CA ALA A 59 -7.25 -28.77 -6.39
C ALA A 59 -7.86 -28.42 -5.02
N GLN A 60 -7.03 -28.09 -4.02
CA GLN A 60 -7.51 -27.67 -2.71
C GLN A 60 -8.26 -26.33 -2.77
N TRP A 61 -7.73 -25.35 -3.51
CA TRP A 61 -8.40 -24.07 -3.69
C TRP A 61 -9.64 -24.17 -4.59
N GLU A 62 -9.67 -25.06 -5.57
CA GLU A 62 -10.89 -25.33 -6.36
C GLU A 62 -12.00 -25.90 -5.47
N ALA A 63 -11.65 -26.79 -4.53
CA ALA A 63 -12.59 -27.32 -3.55
C ALA A 63 -13.03 -26.26 -2.51
N HIS A 64 -12.16 -25.30 -2.17
CA HIS A 64 -12.41 -24.29 -1.14
C HIS A 64 -11.93 -22.88 -1.57
N PRO A 65 -12.58 -22.24 -2.56
CA PRO A 65 -12.09 -21.01 -3.19
C PRO A 65 -12.17 -19.77 -2.31
N SER A 66 -12.92 -19.85 -1.21
CA SER A 66 -13.06 -18.81 -0.19
C SER A 66 -12.08 -18.98 0.98
N SER A 67 -11.26 -20.05 1.00
CA SER A 67 -10.28 -20.28 2.05
C SER A 67 -8.96 -19.58 1.74
N PRO A 68 -8.33 -18.90 2.71
CA PRO A 68 -6.98 -18.39 2.55
C PRO A 68 -5.98 -19.55 2.39
N GLY A 69 -4.90 -19.32 1.66
CA GLY A 69 -3.83 -20.30 1.44
C GLY A 69 -2.55 -19.92 2.16
N VAL A 70 -1.70 -20.89 2.46
CA VAL A 70 -0.32 -20.64 2.92
C VAL A 70 0.63 -21.09 1.83
N LEU A 71 1.53 -20.20 1.39
CA LEU A 71 2.47 -20.47 0.31
C LEU A 71 3.90 -20.20 0.78
N PRO A 72 4.87 -21.04 0.38
CA PRO A 72 6.28 -20.76 0.65
C PRO A 72 6.75 -19.55 -0.19
N CYS A 73 7.70 -18.79 0.36
CA CYS A 73 8.39 -17.70 -0.32
C CYS A 73 9.76 -18.15 -0.83
N GLY A 74 10.39 -17.34 -1.69
CA GLY A 74 11.74 -17.56 -2.22
C GLY A 74 11.84 -18.31 -3.53
N SER A 75 10.80 -19.04 -3.95
CA SER A 75 10.81 -19.81 -5.22
C SER A 75 10.20 -19.01 -6.38
N ALA A 76 8.91 -18.68 -6.29
CA ALA A 76 8.19 -17.93 -7.30
C ALA A 76 8.14 -16.42 -7.01
N PHE A 77 8.20 -16.05 -5.73
CA PHE A 77 8.16 -14.67 -5.25
C PHE A 77 8.71 -14.59 -3.82
N ASP A 78 9.17 -13.41 -3.47
CA ASP A 78 9.34 -12.98 -2.08
C ASP A 78 8.15 -12.10 -1.67
N VAL A 79 7.99 -11.86 -0.37
CA VAL A 79 6.98 -10.91 0.12
C VAL A 79 7.61 -9.90 1.06
N VAL A 80 7.35 -8.62 0.79
CA VAL A 80 7.69 -7.51 1.68
C VAL A 80 6.42 -7.07 2.39
N ASN A 81 6.41 -7.26 3.70
CA ASN A 81 5.30 -7.00 4.59
C ASN A 81 5.51 -5.67 5.34
N VAL A 82 4.68 -4.68 5.01
CA VAL A 82 4.86 -3.28 5.40
C VAL A 82 3.64 -2.76 6.16
N PRO A 83 3.78 -1.76 7.07
CA PRO A 83 2.62 -1.13 7.69
C PRO A 83 1.65 -0.59 6.63
N THR A 84 0.34 -0.78 6.83
CA THR A 84 -0.65 -0.48 5.77
C THR A 84 -0.60 0.96 5.26
N LEU A 85 -0.44 1.97 6.13
CA LEU A 85 -0.40 3.38 5.69
C LEU A 85 0.85 3.68 4.86
N PHE A 86 2.00 3.16 5.27
CA PHE A 86 3.25 3.30 4.53
C PHE A 86 3.16 2.58 3.18
N GLY A 87 2.67 1.33 3.17
CA GLY A 87 2.47 0.54 1.96
C GLY A 87 1.50 1.16 0.96
N ARG A 88 0.45 1.86 1.43
CA ARG A 88 -0.46 2.61 0.55
C ARG A 88 0.27 3.70 -0.20
N ARG A 89 1.08 4.51 0.49
CA ARG A 89 1.88 5.56 -0.14
C ARG A 89 2.92 4.97 -1.09
N MET A 90 3.54 3.84 -0.74
CA MET A 90 4.43 3.12 -1.66
C MET A 90 3.69 2.72 -2.94
N LEU A 91 2.48 2.17 -2.83
CA LEU A 91 1.67 1.74 -3.97
C LEU A 91 1.26 2.92 -4.85
N GLU A 92 0.89 4.05 -4.24
CA GLU A 92 0.59 5.30 -4.95
C GLU A 92 1.79 5.75 -5.80
N HIS A 93 3.01 5.79 -5.23
CA HIS A 93 4.21 6.11 -6.01
C HIS A 93 4.50 5.08 -7.11
N LEU A 94 4.40 3.79 -6.81
CA LEU A 94 4.64 2.72 -7.80
C LEU A 94 3.73 2.82 -9.03
N TRP A 95 2.48 3.28 -8.85
CA TRP A 95 1.55 3.50 -9.95
C TRP A 95 1.72 4.85 -10.65
N SER A 96 2.02 5.92 -9.91
CA SER A 96 2.12 7.25 -10.50
C SER A 96 3.44 7.51 -11.22
N ASP A 97 4.56 7.16 -10.57
CA ASP A 97 5.92 7.51 -11.03
C ASP A 97 6.78 6.26 -11.30
N GLY A 98 6.28 5.08 -10.92
CA GLY A 98 6.99 3.82 -11.01
C GLY A 98 6.58 2.97 -12.22
N PRO A 99 7.22 1.79 -12.38
CA PRO A 99 6.92 0.85 -13.45
C PRO A 99 5.58 0.08 -13.27
N GLY A 100 4.75 0.48 -12.31
CA GLY A 100 3.56 -0.24 -11.87
C GLY A 100 3.81 -1.05 -10.59
N SER A 101 2.77 -1.74 -10.14
CA SER A 101 2.84 -2.66 -9.00
C SER A 101 2.72 -4.10 -9.47
N GLY A 102 3.35 -5.01 -8.73
CA GLY A 102 2.98 -6.43 -8.79
C GLY A 102 1.70 -6.71 -7.98
N PRO A 103 1.43 -7.99 -7.69
CA PRO A 103 0.36 -8.39 -6.78
C PRO A 103 0.55 -7.81 -5.37
N VAL A 104 -0.54 -7.35 -4.77
CA VAL A 104 -0.55 -6.75 -3.43
C VAL A 104 -1.76 -7.26 -2.66
N ALA A 105 -1.53 -7.67 -1.42
CA ALA A 105 -2.58 -8.07 -0.50
C ALA A 105 -2.53 -7.27 0.81
N THR A 106 -3.59 -7.39 1.59
CA THR A 106 -3.64 -6.91 2.97
C THR A 106 -3.93 -8.08 3.90
N HIS A 107 -3.25 -8.11 5.04
CA HIS A 107 -3.43 -9.13 6.06
C HIS A 107 -3.05 -8.54 7.42
N ARG A 108 -3.98 -8.59 8.39
CA ARG A 108 -3.75 -8.16 9.78
C ARG A 108 -3.19 -6.73 9.90
N GLY A 109 -3.77 -5.79 9.16
CA GLY A 109 -3.34 -4.37 9.21
C GLY A 109 -1.96 -4.10 8.61
N ARG A 110 -1.46 -5.02 7.78
CA ARG A 110 -0.24 -4.83 6.99
C ARG A 110 -0.51 -5.10 5.51
N MET A 111 0.33 -4.52 4.65
CA MET A 111 0.33 -4.78 3.21
C MET A 111 1.43 -5.76 2.85
N LEU A 112 1.08 -6.75 2.04
CA LEU A 112 1.97 -7.76 1.50
C LEU A 112 2.23 -7.40 0.03
N LEU A 113 3.44 -6.93 -0.27
CA LEU A 113 3.88 -6.66 -1.64
C LEU A 113 4.65 -7.87 -2.14
N PHE A 114 4.16 -8.50 -3.22
CA PHE A 114 4.84 -9.62 -3.85
C PHE A 114 5.97 -9.07 -4.71
N ALA A 115 7.17 -9.61 -4.53
CA ALA A 115 8.41 -9.10 -5.09
C ALA A 115 9.19 -10.20 -5.80
N SER A 116 10.15 -9.82 -6.64
CA SER A 116 11.00 -10.81 -7.30
C SER A 116 11.77 -11.66 -6.27
N PRO A 117 11.97 -12.97 -6.50
CA PRO A 117 12.80 -13.80 -5.62
C PRO A 117 14.19 -13.19 -5.37
N GLY A 118 14.66 -13.25 -4.13
CA GLY A 118 15.92 -12.66 -3.67
C GLY A 118 15.79 -11.21 -3.17
N THR A 119 14.65 -10.55 -3.36
CA THR A 119 14.36 -9.23 -2.79
C THR A 119 14.41 -9.25 -1.26
N ALA A 120 13.86 -10.28 -0.62
CA ALA A 120 13.79 -10.36 0.83
C ALA A 120 15.19 -10.40 1.49
N GLN A 121 16.19 -10.93 0.78
CA GLN A 121 17.58 -10.95 1.23
C GLN A 121 18.29 -9.61 0.99
N ARG A 122 18.01 -8.95 -0.15
CA ARG A 122 18.75 -7.75 -0.59
C ARG A 122 18.19 -6.45 -0.03
N LEU A 123 16.87 -6.33 0.07
CA LEU A 123 16.19 -5.09 0.44
C LEU A 123 16.57 -4.59 1.85
N PRO A 124 16.65 -5.43 2.91
CA PRO A 124 17.07 -4.97 4.23
C PRO A 124 18.46 -4.32 4.22
N SER A 125 19.41 -4.92 3.50
CA SER A 125 20.76 -4.36 3.35
C SER A 125 20.76 -3.02 2.63
N LEU A 126 19.90 -2.83 1.63
CA LEU A 126 19.79 -1.54 0.94
C LEU A 126 19.17 -0.45 1.82
N LEU A 127 18.20 -0.82 2.65
CA LEU A 127 17.55 0.12 3.56
C LEU A 127 18.47 0.53 4.72
N ASP A 128 19.24 -0.41 5.26
CA ASP A 128 20.25 -0.10 6.29
C ASP A 128 21.24 0.95 5.75
N TRP A 129 21.71 0.82 4.51
CA TRP A 129 22.62 1.81 3.92
C TRP A 129 22.03 3.23 3.77
N GLU A 130 20.72 3.40 3.60
CA GLU A 130 20.08 4.73 3.58
C GLU A 130 19.94 5.34 4.98
N GLU A 131 19.83 4.53 6.04
CA GLU A 131 19.68 5.02 7.42
C GLU A 131 20.97 5.68 7.96
N TRP A 132 22.12 5.48 7.32
CA TRP A 132 23.42 6.02 7.74
C TRP A 132 23.71 7.44 7.19
N GLY A 133 22.82 8.01 6.38
CA GLY A 133 22.95 9.38 5.84
C GLY A 133 22.39 10.50 6.72
N GLY A 134 21.74 10.16 7.84
CA GLY A 134 21.05 11.09 8.74
C GLY A 134 21.52 10.99 10.19
N GLY A 135 22.82 10.84 10.41
CA GLY A 135 23.36 11.04 11.76
C GLY A 135 23.18 12.52 12.14
N PRO A 136 22.74 12.85 13.37
CA PRO A 136 22.91 14.22 13.85
C PRO A 136 24.39 14.53 13.69
N GLU A 137 24.73 15.55 12.90
CA GLU A 137 26.07 16.13 12.97
C GLU A 137 26.35 16.30 14.46
N PRO A 138 27.52 15.86 14.97
CA PRO A 138 27.95 16.30 16.28
C PRO A 138 28.10 17.81 16.18
N ARG A 139 27.02 18.54 16.49
CA ARG A 139 27.05 19.97 16.76
C ARG A 139 28.24 20.12 17.67
N ALA A 140 29.20 20.85 17.14
CA ALA A 140 30.50 21.08 17.70
C ALA A 140 30.46 21.05 19.22
N ALA A 141 31.46 20.41 19.82
CA ALA A 141 31.92 20.76 21.14
C ALA A 141 32.06 22.30 21.19
N MET A 142 30.96 22.94 21.58
CA MET A 142 30.92 24.36 21.80
C MET A 142 31.40 24.46 23.23
N ASP A 143 32.72 24.61 23.35
CA ASP A 143 33.41 25.04 24.57
C ASP A 143 32.58 26.13 25.25
N PRO A 144 32.12 25.94 26.50
CA PRO A 144 31.49 27.01 27.23
C PRO A 144 32.14 27.12 28.60
N GLN A 145 33.29 27.78 28.68
CA GLN A 145 33.66 28.39 29.95
C GLN A 145 34.38 29.73 29.79
N LEU A 146 33.62 30.70 29.28
CA LEU A 146 33.78 32.11 29.64
C LEU A 146 32.40 32.79 29.58
N ARG A 147 31.81 33.02 30.77
CA ARG A 147 31.30 34.30 31.29
C ARG A 147 29.99 34.22 32.07
N ASP A 148 30.06 34.93 33.19
CA ASP A 148 29.04 35.20 34.20
C ASP A 148 27.86 36.02 33.65
N GLY A 149 26.69 35.88 34.27
CA GLY A 149 25.55 36.77 34.04
C GLY A 149 24.21 36.19 34.47
N GLU A 150 23.70 36.67 35.59
CA GLU A 150 22.37 36.40 36.17
C GLU A 150 21.21 36.93 35.30
N GLY A 151 20.04 36.28 35.38
CA GLY A 151 18.76 36.98 35.34
C GLY A 151 17.64 36.45 34.42
N VAL A 152 16.53 36.07 35.09
CA VAL A 152 15.10 36.29 34.74
C VAL A 152 14.30 35.16 34.05
N GLU A 153 13.14 34.92 34.66
CA GLU A 153 12.14 33.86 34.51
C GLU A 153 11.22 34.00 33.28
N GLY A 154 10.63 32.88 32.84
CA GLY A 154 9.49 32.83 31.92
C GLY A 154 8.89 31.41 31.80
N PRO A 155 7.56 31.25 31.66
CA PRO A 155 6.83 30.07 32.09
C PRO A 155 6.96 28.88 31.13
N GLY A 156 7.06 27.68 31.72
CA GLY A 156 7.05 26.41 31.02
C GLY A 156 5.71 26.16 30.32
N GLY A 157 5.72 26.28 28.99
CA GLY A 157 4.61 25.90 28.13
C GLY A 157 5.18 25.37 26.81
N ALA A 158 5.19 24.06 26.68
CA ALA A 158 4.99 23.31 25.43
C ALA A 158 5.11 21.83 25.81
N ASP A 159 3.97 21.17 25.92
CA ASP A 159 3.88 19.72 25.88
C ASP A 159 4.71 19.22 24.69
N GLY A 160 5.78 18.51 25.01
CA GLY A 160 6.62 17.83 24.04
C GLY A 160 5.87 16.64 23.47
N ASP A 161 4.93 16.90 22.58
CA ASP A 161 4.31 15.89 21.71
C ASP A 161 4.88 16.06 20.29
N GLY A 162 6.21 16.06 20.23
CA GLY A 162 6.94 15.89 18.98
C GLY A 162 7.01 14.40 18.68
N ASP A 163 6.04 13.90 17.92
CA ASP A 163 6.13 12.61 17.23
C ASP A 163 7.33 12.66 16.27
N GLY A 164 8.51 12.32 16.81
CA GLY A 164 9.80 12.28 16.13
C GLY A 164 9.96 11.07 15.20
N SER A 165 8.90 10.69 14.48
CA SER A 165 8.97 9.74 13.36
C SER A 165 9.15 10.48 12.02
N ASP A 166 10.00 11.51 12.03
CA ASP A 166 10.32 12.36 10.89
C ASP A 166 11.19 11.59 9.87
N GLY A 167 10.56 11.05 8.83
CA GLY A 167 11.24 10.54 7.64
C GLY A 167 11.93 9.16 7.73
N LYS A 168 11.85 8.43 8.85
CA LYS A 168 12.43 7.07 8.93
C LYS A 168 11.52 6.01 8.31
N VAL A 169 12.09 5.09 7.52
CA VAL A 169 11.36 3.93 7.01
C VAL A 169 10.90 3.06 8.20
N PRO A 170 9.60 2.72 8.33
CA PRO A 170 9.15 1.87 9.42
C PRO A 170 9.68 0.44 9.24
N PRO A 171 9.74 -0.39 10.30
CA PRO A 171 10.27 -1.74 10.21
C PRO A 171 9.47 -2.59 9.21
N LEU A 172 10.11 -2.93 8.10
CA LEU A 172 9.58 -3.83 7.08
C LEU A 172 9.96 -5.27 7.45
N LEU A 173 9.05 -6.22 7.19
CA LEU A 173 9.35 -7.65 7.32
C LEU A 173 9.53 -8.23 5.91
N CYS A 174 10.66 -8.90 5.69
CA CYS A 174 10.96 -9.54 4.43
C CYS A 174 10.81 -11.05 4.57
N HIS A 175 10.01 -11.67 3.71
CA HIS A 175 9.78 -13.11 3.67
C HIS A 175 10.36 -13.68 2.38
N GLY A 176 11.36 -14.53 2.50
CA GLY A 176 12.11 -15.11 1.38
C GLY A 176 12.21 -16.63 1.47
N THR A 177 13.30 -17.20 0.97
CA THR A 177 13.53 -18.65 1.00
C THR A 177 13.45 -19.22 2.41
N GLY A 178 12.56 -20.20 2.60
CA GLY A 178 12.32 -20.86 3.89
C GLY A 178 11.17 -20.26 4.70
N ASP A 179 10.67 -19.08 4.31
CA ASP A 179 9.48 -18.48 4.90
C ASP A 179 8.20 -18.95 4.20
N ALA A 180 7.06 -18.72 4.84
CA ALA A 180 5.75 -18.89 4.23
C ALA A 180 4.81 -17.75 4.63
N VAL A 181 3.90 -17.39 3.73
CA VAL A 181 2.92 -16.32 3.94
C VAL A 181 1.51 -16.80 3.68
N THR A 182 0.56 -16.24 4.44
CA THR A 182 -0.86 -16.42 4.18
C THR A 182 -1.29 -15.49 3.05
N VAL A 183 -1.77 -16.06 1.94
CA VAL A 183 -2.35 -15.31 0.83
C VAL A 183 -3.87 -15.28 0.94
N PRO A 184 -4.51 -14.19 0.48
CA PRO A 184 -5.97 -14.12 0.46
C PRO A 184 -6.62 -15.23 -0.35
N PRO A 185 -7.91 -15.53 -0.07
CA PRO A 185 -8.70 -16.43 -0.90
C PRO A 185 -8.70 -16.03 -2.38
N LEU A 186 -8.87 -17.00 -3.28
CA LEU A 186 -8.99 -16.74 -4.72
C LEU A 186 -10.25 -15.93 -5.05
N THR A 187 -11.31 -16.17 -4.29
CA THR A 187 -12.60 -15.47 -4.42
C THR A 187 -12.89 -14.64 -3.18
N CYS A 188 -13.26 -13.37 -3.38
CA CYS A 188 -13.66 -12.50 -2.28
C CYS A 188 -15.04 -12.90 -1.77
N ALA A 189 -15.15 -13.32 -0.50
CA ALA A 189 -16.44 -13.49 0.15
C ALA A 189 -16.93 -12.14 0.69
N PRO A 190 -18.23 -11.79 0.53
CA PRO A 190 -18.76 -10.47 0.88
C PRO A 190 -18.66 -10.12 2.38
N ALA A 191 -18.35 -11.09 3.25
CA ALA A 191 -18.20 -10.91 4.69
C ALA A 191 -16.76 -11.09 5.21
N ALA A 192 -15.76 -11.31 4.33
CA ALA A 192 -14.40 -11.62 4.78
C ALA A 192 -13.64 -10.35 5.20
N SER A 193 -13.47 -10.16 6.51
CA SER A 193 -12.38 -9.34 7.06
C SER A 193 -11.07 -10.12 6.88
N ASP A 194 -10.08 -9.54 6.19
CA ASP A 194 -8.68 -9.97 6.01
C ASP A 194 -8.30 -11.46 6.20
N PRO A 195 -7.51 -12.06 5.29
CA PRO A 195 -6.73 -11.41 4.22
C PRO A 195 -7.54 -11.12 2.94
N ARG A 196 -7.22 -10.02 2.24
CA ARG A 196 -7.84 -9.63 0.96
C ARG A 196 -6.83 -9.08 -0.05
N TRP A 197 -7.07 -9.30 -1.34
CA TRP A 197 -6.28 -8.72 -2.43
C TRP A 197 -6.59 -7.23 -2.60
N VAL A 198 -5.55 -6.43 -2.80
CA VAL A 198 -5.62 -5.03 -3.29
C VAL A 198 -5.37 -5.03 -4.80
N VAL A 199 -4.38 -5.82 -5.23
CA VAL A 199 -4.06 -6.14 -6.62
C VAL A 199 -3.87 -7.65 -6.68
N ALA A 200 -4.86 -8.36 -7.19
CA ALA A 200 -4.82 -9.79 -7.37
C ALA A 200 -3.97 -10.16 -8.59
N PRO A 201 -3.25 -11.29 -8.54
CA PRO A 201 -2.59 -11.81 -9.73
C PRO A 201 -3.63 -12.29 -10.75
N ASP A 202 -3.46 -11.86 -11.99
CA ASP A 202 -4.35 -12.16 -13.11
C ASP A 202 -3.66 -12.93 -14.25
N THR A 203 -2.34 -13.08 -14.20
CA THR A 203 -1.50 -13.75 -15.18
C THR A 203 -0.57 -14.80 -14.55
N ARG A 204 -0.01 -15.70 -15.37
CA ARG A 204 0.97 -16.73 -14.94
C ARG A 204 2.37 -16.16 -14.69
N THR A 205 2.65 -14.99 -15.25
CA THR A 205 3.96 -14.32 -15.15
C THR A 205 3.73 -12.86 -14.78
N PRO A 206 3.24 -12.59 -13.55
CA PRO A 206 3.05 -11.21 -13.12
C PRO A 206 4.40 -10.52 -13.06
N TRP A 207 4.42 -9.25 -13.41
CA TRP A 207 5.59 -8.43 -13.14
C TRP A 207 5.75 -8.28 -11.62
N LEU A 208 6.98 -8.42 -11.12
CA LEU A 208 7.29 -8.33 -9.70
C LEU A 208 8.37 -7.26 -9.49
N PRO A 209 8.17 -6.29 -8.57
CA PRO A 209 9.19 -5.31 -8.25
C PRO A 209 10.42 -5.98 -7.65
N GLY A 210 11.59 -5.56 -8.13
CA GLY A 210 12.90 -5.88 -7.56
C GLY A 210 13.19 -5.10 -6.28
N PRO A 211 14.31 -5.42 -5.60
CA PRO A 211 14.69 -4.73 -4.37
C PRO A 211 14.93 -3.23 -4.61
N ASP A 212 15.51 -2.86 -5.76
CA ASP A 212 15.79 -1.46 -6.10
C ASP A 212 14.51 -0.64 -6.33
N VAL A 213 13.47 -1.26 -6.90
CA VAL A 213 12.16 -0.62 -7.12
C VAL A 213 11.43 -0.40 -5.79
N LEU A 214 11.50 -1.36 -4.88
CA LEU A 214 10.91 -1.21 -3.54
C LEU A 214 11.68 -0.20 -2.68
N LEU A 215 13.01 -0.18 -2.77
CA LEU A 215 13.84 0.85 -2.14
C LEU A 215 13.44 2.24 -2.65
N TRP A 216 13.36 2.42 -3.98
CA TRP A 216 12.92 3.67 -4.59
C TRP A 216 11.57 4.14 -4.04
N ALA A 217 10.60 3.22 -3.92
CA ALA A 217 9.28 3.54 -3.37
C ALA A 217 9.38 3.95 -1.88
N CYS A 218 10.16 3.24 -1.07
CA CYS A 218 10.38 3.60 0.34
C CYS A 218 10.98 5.00 0.48
N VAL A 219 12.03 5.29 -0.30
CA VAL A 219 12.73 6.59 -0.29
C VAL A 219 11.81 7.73 -0.73
N ARG A 220 10.92 7.49 -1.71
CA ARG A 220 9.92 8.48 -2.11
C ARG A 220 8.94 8.76 -0.99
N VAL A 221 8.41 7.72 -0.33
CA VAL A 221 7.47 7.90 0.79
C VAL A 221 8.11 8.68 1.93
N THR A 222 9.38 8.44 2.23
CA THR A 222 10.08 9.15 3.33
C THR A 222 10.48 10.59 2.98
N ARG A 223 10.87 10.85 1.72
CA ARG A 223 11.23 12.19 1.25
C ARG A 223 10.02 13.05 0.89
N SER A 224 8.87 12.42 0.64
CA SER A 224 7.59 13.10 0.58
C SER A 224 7.28 13.60 1.99
N THR A 225 7.65 14.84 2.26
CA THR A 225 7.09 15.57 3.39
C THR A 225 5.59 15.37 3.33
N PRO A 226 4.94 14.94 4.42
CA PRO A 226 3.50 15.04 4.46
C PRO A 226 3.23 16.50 4.17
N SER A 227 2.66 16.80 2.99
CA SER A 227 2.08 18.10 2.74
C SER A 227 1.30 18.37 4.02
N ALA A 228 1.58 19.49 4.67
CA ALA A 228 0.71 19.99 5.72
C ALA A 228 -0.61 20.28 5.01
N ALA A 229 -1.33 19.21 4.70
CA ALA A 229 -2.64 19.19 4.13
C ALA A 229 -3.38 20.04 5.12
N VAL A 230 -3.76 21.20 4.61
CA VAL A 230 -4.44 22.27 5.30
C VAL A 230 -5.31 21.58 6.35
N ARG A 231 -4.91 21.73 7.62
CA ARG A 231 -5.80 21.41 8.73
C ARG A 231 -6.91 22.43 8.60
N GLU A 232 -7.80 22.21 7.64
CA GLU A 232 -9.04 22.94 7.46
C GLU A 232 -9.76 22.66 8.78
N PRO A 233 -9.84 23.65 9.67
CA PRO A 233 -10.44 23.42 10.95
C PRO A 233 -11.89 23.05 10.67
N ILE A 234 -12.26 21.84 11.09
CA ILE A 234 -13.66 21.36 11.11
C ILE A 234 -14.51 22.28 12.01
N PHE A 235 -13.85 23.12 12.82
CA PHE A 235 -14.43 24.25 13.51
C PHE A 235 -14.44 25.48 12.58
N PRO A 236 -15.62 26.04 12.27
CA PRO A 236 -15.65 27.39 11.70
C PRO A 236 -14.89 28.34 12.63
N PRO A 237 -14.18 29.35 12.12
CA PRO A 237 -13.53 30.35 12.97
C PRO A 237 -14.58 30.91 13.92
N ALA A 238 -14.24 30.94 15.22
CA ALA A 238 -15.15 31.43 16.25
C ALA A 238 -15.72 32.78 15.82
N ASP A 239 -17.04 32.83 15.63
CA ASP A 239 -17.74 34.04 15.28
C ASP A 239 -17.55 35.03 16.43
N ARG A 240 -16.65 36.01 16.25
CA ARG A 240 -16.27 37.00 17.28
C ARG A 240 -17.45 37.90 17.69
N GLY A 241 -18.63 37.72 17.09
CA GLY A 241 -19.88 38.39 17.43
C GLY A 241 -20.83 37.61 18.35
N ALA A 242 -20.55 36.35 18.71
CA ALA A 242 -21.45 35.56 19.55
C ALA A 242 -21.49 36.08 21.00
N LYS A 243 -22.53 36.86 21.35
CA LYS A 243 -22.84 37.21 22.75
C LYS A 243 -23.38 35.98 23.49
N VAL A 244 -22.49 35.23 24.12
CA VAL A 244 -22.87 34.22 25.12
C VAL A 244 -23.32 34.95 26.37
N TYR A 245 -24.62 34.91 26.67
CA TYR A 245 -25.16 35.43 27.92
C TYR A 245 -25.03 34.37 29.01
N ASP A 246 -24.35 34.73 30.09
CA ASP A 246 -24.29 33.93 31.32
C ASP A 246 -25.69 33.88 31.96
N VAL A 247 -26.30 32.69 31.93
CA VAL A 247 -27.62 32.41 32.54
C VAL A 247 -27.51 31.73 33.90
N SER A 248 -26.31 31.64 34.49
CA SER A 248 -26.08 31.04 35.81
C SER A 248 -26.58 31.90 36.97
N ARG A 249 -27.14 33.07 36.69
CA ARG A 249 -27.86 33.90 37.67
C ARG A 249 -29.34 34.00 37.32
N ARG A 250 -30.08 32.90 37.42
CA ARG A 250 -31.53 32.95 37.66
C ARG A 250 -31.93 32.00 38.78
N ARG A 251 -32.24 32.65 39.90
CA ARG A 251 -32.92 32.20 41.12
C ARG A 251 -32.09 31.41 42.12
#